data_AF-A0AAN0JR17-F1
#
_entry.id   AF-A0AAN0JR17-F1
#
_cell.length_a   1.000
_cell.length_b   1.000
_cell.length_c   1.000
_cell.angle_alpha   90.00
_cell.angle_beta   90.00
_cell.angle_gamma   90.00
#
_symmetry.space_group_name_H-M   'P 1'
#
loop_
_entity.id
_entity.type
_entity.pdbx_description
1 polymer ?
#
loop_
_entity_poly.entity_id
_entity_poly.type
_entity_poly.pdbx_seq_one_letter_code
_entity_poly.pdbx_strand_id
1 'polypeptide(L)'
;MIRNINALQTSCVLVQSIYCKHSSSDSSIEVVDILIGVDAADCQMRNLIECLCKFLSEEYPVSVKNLCLKFILIILTSIDNISQNVMLEYFMLNSIFEALVSTFFHPDAREHHGYDAAVALALLVN
;
A
#
# COMPACT_ATOMS: atom_id res chain seq x y z
N MET A 1 -14.00 -3.77 -13.41
CA MET A 1 -13.95 -2.48 -12.70
C MET A 1 -14.46 -2.58 -11.26
N ILE A 2 -15.75 -2.86 -11.03
CA ILE A 2 -16.34 -2.99 -9.67
C ILE A 2 -15.62 -4.01 -8.79
N ARG A 3 -15.21 -5.16 -9.36
CA ARG A 3 -14.47 -6.20 -8.62
C ARG A 3 -13.17 -5.67 -7.98
N ASN A 4 -12.39 -4.87 -8.71
CA ASN A 4 -11.10 -4.36 -8.20
C ASN A 4 -11.33 -3.31 -7.10
N ILE A 5 -12.37 -2.49 -7.26
CA ILE A 5 -12.77 -1.50 -6.25
C ILE A 5 -13.17 -2.20 -4.95
N ASN A 6 -14.08 -3.18 -5.04
CA ASN A 6 -14.54 -3.92 -3.85
C ASN A 6 -13.41 -4.69 -3.19
N ALA A 7 -12.51 -5.28 -3.97
CA ALA A 7 -11.33 -5.96 -3.45
C ALA A 7 -10.42 -4.99 -2.68
N LEU A 8 -10.02 -3.86 -3.29
CA LEU A 8 -9.17 -2.85 -2.62
C LEU A 8 -9.84 -2.28 -1.36
N GLN A 9 -11.14 -1.99 -1.41
CA GLN A 9 -11.88 -1.53 -0.23
C GLN A 9 -11.89 -2.58 0.89
N THR A 10 -12.11 -3.84 0.54
CA THR A 10 -12.08 -4.95 1.51
C THR A 10 -10.69 -5.09 2.11
N SER A 11 -9.63 -5.03 1.29
CA SER A 11 -8.24 -5.08 1.74
C SER A 11 -7.90 -3.90 2.66
N CYS A 12 -8.34 -2.68 2.35
CA CYS A 12 -8.17 -1.52 3.23
C CYS A 12 -8.76 -1.78 4.61
N VAL A 13 -10.03 -2.21 4.66
CA VAL A 13 -10.73 -2.45 5.92
C VAL A 13 -10.11 -3.61 6.70
N LEU A 14 -9.75 -4.70 6.01
CA LEU A 14 -9.14 -5.88 6.61
C LEU A 14 -7.80 -5.54 7.28
N VAL A 15 -6.88 -4.93 6.52
CA VAL A 15 -5.55 -4.56 7.00
C VAL A 15 -5.66 -3.58 8.16
N GLN A 16 -6.43 -2.50 7.97
CA GLN A 16 -6.64 -1.51 9.04
C GLN A 16 -7.23 -2.15 10.30
N SER A 17 -8.21 -3.04 10.16
CA SER A 17 -8.85 -3.69 11.32
C SER A 17 -7.90 -4.61 12.08
N ILE A 18 -7.01 -5.32 11.39
CA ILE A 18 -6.04 -6.21 12.04
C ILE A 18 -4.98 -5.40 12.78
N TYR A 19 -4.43 -4.36 12.15
CA TYR A 19 -3.50 -3.45 12.81
C TYR A 19 -4.13 -2.73 14.01
N CYS A 20 -5.35 -2.21 13.88
CA CYS A 20 -6.05 -1.59 15.02
C CYS A 20 -6.31 -2.56 16.19
N LYS A 21 -6.46 -3.86 15.92
CA LYS A 21 -6.64 -4.86 16.97
C LYS A 21 -5.32 -5.26 17.64
N HIS A 22 -4.21 -5.12 16.95
CA HIS A 22 -2.87 -5.51 17.41
C HIS A 22 -1.99 -4.29 17.70
N SER A 23 -2.56 -3.08 17.79
CA SER A 23 -1.81 -1.84 18.03
C SER A 23 -1.13 -1.79 19.39
N SER A 24 -1.43 -2.72 20.29
CA SER A 24 -0.79 -2.88 21.60
C SER A 24 0.32 -3.93 21.63
N SER A 25 0.49 -4.73 20.57
CA SER A 25 1.64 -5.62 20.43
C SER A 25 2.66 -4.96 19.50
N ASP A 26 3.90 -4.81 19.97
CA ASP A 26 5.00 -4.21 19.19
C ASP A 26 5.44 -5.09 17.99
N SER A 27 4.78 -6.21 17.73
CA SER A 27 5.18 -7.20 16.72
C SER A 27 4.39 -7.03 15.42
N SER A 28 4.87 -6.14 14.54
CA SER A 28 4.44 -6.05 13.14
C SER A 28 4.49 -7.40 12.41
N ILE A 29 5.41 -8.28 12.83
CA ILE A 29 5.57 -9.67 12.38
C ILE A 29 4.28 -10.48 12.59
N GLU A 30 3.61 -10.37 13.75
CA GLU A 30 2.37 -11.11 14.00
C GLU A 30 1.25 -10.69 13.04
N VAL A 31 1.20 -9.40 12.68
CA VAL A 31 0.22 -8.89 11.72
C VAL A 31 0.48 -9.44 10.32
N VAL A 32 1.75 -9.51 9.88
CA VAL A 32 2.12 -10.14 8.60
C VAL A 32 1.71 -11.61 8.59
N ASP A 33 2.00 -12.34 9.68
CA ASP A 33 1.67 -13.76 9.80
C ASP A 33 0.16 -14.02 9.76
N ILE A 34 -0.64 -13.16 10.40
CA ILE A 34 -2.11 -13.25 10.36
C ILE A 34 -2.66 -12.94 8.97
N LEU A 35 -2.11 -11.91 8.30
CA LEU A 35 -2.63 -11.44 7.01
C LEU A 35 -2.23 -12.34 5.84
N ILE A 36 -1.02 -12.89 5.86
CA ILE A 36 -0.39 -13.51 4.69
C ILE A 36 0.05 -14.94 4.98
N GLY A 37 0.56 -15.19 6.19
CA GLY A 37 1.17 -16.46 6.60
C GLY A 37 2.68 -16.50 6.34
N VAL A 38 3.39 -17.14 7.28
CA VAL A 38 4.86 -17.16 7.38
C VAL A 38 5.55 -17.62 6.09
N ASP A 39 5.07 -18.71 5.49
CA ASP A 39 5.75 -19.34 4.35
C ASP A 39 5.51 -18.63 3.00
N ALA A 40 4.52 -17.74 2.94
CA ALA A 40 4.04 -17.14 1.69
C ALA A 40 4.29 -15.62 1.61
N ALA A 41 4.76 -14.99 2.69
CA ALA A 41 4.89 -13.54 2.83
C ALA A 41 5.60 -12.88 1.64
N ASP A 42 6.81 -13.33 1.31
CA ASP A 42 7.63 -12.74 0.24
C ASP A 42 6.97 -12.81 -1.14
N CYS A 43 6.36 -13.95 -1.46
CA CYS A 43 5.74 -14.18 -2.76
C CYS A 43 4.44 -13.37 -2.89
N GLN A 44 3.59 -13.40 -1.86
CA GLN A 44 2.32 -12.68 -1.87
C GLN A 44 2.52 -11.17 -1.83
N MET A 45 3.48 -10.66 -1.05
CA MET A 45 3.80 -9.23 -1.02
C MET A 45 4.34 -8.74 -2.35
N ARG A 46 5.20 -9.52 -3.02
CA ARG A 46 5.67 -9.20 -4.37
C ARG A 46 4.51 -9.11 -5.36
N ASN A 47 3.64 -10.11 -5.40
CA ASN A 47 2.47 -10.12 -6.28
C ASN A 47 1.52 -8.94 -5.98
N LEU A 48 1.30 -8.64 -4.70
CA LEU A 48 0.49 -7.51 -4.27
C LEU A 48 1.09 -6.20 -4.77
N ILE A 49 2.38 -5.97 -4.54
CA ILE A 49 3.04 -4.72 -4.95
C ILE A 49 3.08 -4.59 -6.47
N GLU A 50 3.34 -5.67 -7.21
CA GLU A 50 3.23 -5.66 -8.68
C GLU A 50 1.83 -5.26 -9.15
N CYS A 51 0.77 -5.76 -8.50
CA CYS A 51 -0.60 -5.33 -8.79
C CYS A 51 -0.84 -3.85 -8.48
N LEU A 52 -0.32 -3.34 -7.35
CA LEU A 52 -0.43 -1.93 -6.99
C LEU A 52 0.32 -1.03 -8.00
N CYS A 53 1.52 -1.43 -8.41
CA CYS A 53 2.28 -0.73 -9.45
C CYS A 53 1.49 -0.65 -10.76
N LYS A 54 0.86 -1.74 -11.20
CA LYS A 54 0.02 -1.74 -12.41
C LYS A 54 -1.17 -0.78 -12.26
N PHE A 55 -1.85 -0.78 -11.10
CA PHE A 55 -2.95 0.15 -10.87
C PHE A 55 -2.52 1.61 -10.95
N LEU A 56 -1.34 1.97 -10.43
CA LEU A 56 -0.83 3.33 -10.47
C LEU A 56 -0.35 3.74 -11.87
N SER A 57 0.40 2.88 -12.54
CA SER A 57 1.13 3.22 -13.77
C SER A 57 0.31 3.05 -15.05
N GLU A 58 -0.67 2.14 -15.10
CA GLU A 58 -1.46 1.87 -16.31
C GLU A 58 -2.77 2.69 -16.36
N GLU A 59 -3.54 2.54 -17.44
CA GLU A 59 -4.85 3.18 -17.63
C GLU A 59 -5.93 2.52 -16.77
N TYR A 60 -5.98 2.90 -15.49
CA TYR A 60 -7.06 2.56 -14.57
C TYR A 60 -7.90 3.80 -14.19
N PRO A 61 -9.19 3.63 -13.86
CA PRO A 61 -10.03 4.73 -13.39
C PRO A 61 -9.44 5.42 -12.16
N VAL A 62 -9.65 6.73 -12.06
CA VAL A 62 -9.24 7.57 -10.91
C VAL A 62 -9.63 6.94 -9.57
N SER A 63 -10.83 6.36 -9.47
CA SER A 63 -11.29 5.70 -8.25
C SER A 63 -10.45 4.49 -7.83
N VAL A 64 -9.93 3.71 -8.78
CA VAL A 64 -9.05 2.56 -8.50
C VAL A 64 -7.69 3.06 -8.02
N LYS A 65 -7.14 4.08 -8.68
CA LYS A 65 -5.86 4.70 -8.29
C LYS A 65 -5.93 5.33 -6.90
N ASN A 66 -7.02 6.03 -6.58
CA ASN A 66 -7.26 6.59 -5.25
C ASN A 66 -7.34 5.50 -4.18
N LEU A 67 -8.05 4.40 -4.45
CA LEU A 67 -8.10 3.28 -3.50
C LEU A 67 -6.77 2.56 -3.36
N CYS A 68 -5.98 2.47 -4.44
CA CYS A 68 -4.63 1.94 -4.41
C CYS A 68 -3.73 2.78 -3.50
N LEU A 69 -3.70 4.10 -3.69
CA LEU A 69 -2.93 5.02 -2.84
C LEU A 69 -3.40 4.98 -1.38
N LYS A 70 -4.71 4.97 -1.14
CA LYS A 70 -5.27 4.81 0.20
C LYS A 70 -4.83 3.51 0.86
N PHE A 71 -4.82 2.39 0.13
CA PHE A 71 -4.36 1.11 0.64
C PHE A 71 -2.88 1.14 1.01
N ILE A 72 -2.03 1.74 0.15
CA ILE A 72 -0.61 1.94 0.43
C ILE A 72 -0.44 2.76 1.71
N LEU A 73 -1.12 3.90 1.83
CA LEU A 73 -1.03 4.76 3.01
C LEU A 73 -1.49 4.05 4.28
N ILE A 74 -2.56 3.23 4.21
CA ILE A 74 -3.00 2.41 5.36
C ILE A 74 -1.88 1.49 5.81
N ILE A 75 -1.18 0.83 4.89
CA ILE A 75 -0.06 -0.05 5.24
C ILE A 75 1.08 0.76 5.86
N LEU A 76 1.51 1.84 5.23
CA LEU A 76 2.65 2.63 5.69
C LEU A 76 2.42 3.28 7.06
N THR A 77 1.18 3.68 7.35
CA THR A 77 0.79 4.36 8.60
C THR A 77 0.14 3.44 9.63
N SER A 78 0.19 2.13 9.40
CA SER A 78 -0.48 1.15 10.26
C SER A 78 0.15 0.97 11.65
N ILE A 79 1.38 1.45 11.83
CA ILE A 79 2.14 1.40 13.08
C ILE A 79 2.73 2.79 13.35
N ASP A 80 2.76 3.20 14.61
CA ASP A 80 3.26 4.52 15.02
C ASP A 80 4.73 4.72 14.65
N ASN A 81 5.55 3.68 14.80
CA ASN A 81 6.94 3.69 14.36
C ASN A 81 7.07 2.98 13.01
N ILE A 82 7.12 3.79 11.95
CA ILE A 82 7.27 3.33 10.57
C ILE A 82 8.51 2.43 10.37
N SER A 83 9.61 2.70 11.08
CA SER A 83 10.84 1.90 10.99
C SER A 83 10.70 0.48 11.54
N GLN A 84 9.62 0.18 12.27
CA GLN A 84 9.30 -1.17 12.77
C GLN A 84 8.24 -1.87 11.91
N ASN A 85 7.77 -1.23 10.84
CA ASN A 85 6.77 -1.81 9.96
C ASN A 85 7.42 -2.78 8.97
N VAL A 86 7.34 -4.08 9.23
CA VAL A 86 7.89 -5.13 8.34
C VAL A 86 7.29 -5.06 6.93
N MET A 87 6.04 -4.59 6.77
CA MET A 87 5.47 -4.41 5.44
C MET A 87 6.22 -3.35 4.63
N LEU A 88 6.81 -2.34 5.27
CA LEU A 88 7.59 -1.29 4.61
C LEU A 88 8.79 -1.87 3.85
N GLU A 89 9.46 -2.85 4.43
CA GLU A 89 10.63 -3.50 3.81
C GLU A 89 10.23 -4.13 2.47
N TYR A 90 9.06 -4.78 2.41
CA TYR A 90 8.54 -5.30 1.14
C TYR A 90 8.27 -4.20 0.12
N PHE A 91 7.73 -3.05 0.53
CA PHE A 91 7.50 -1.92 -0.36
C PHE A 91 8.81 -1.35 -0.92
N MET A 92 9.84 -1.23 -0.08
CA MET A 92 11.17 -0.72 -0.47
C MET A 92 11.91 -1.64 -1.46
N LEU A 93 11.66 -2.96 -1.39
CA LEU A 93 12.30 -3.94 -2.25
C LEU A 93 11.69 -4.05 -3.66
N ASN A 94 10.55 -3.41 -3.90
CA ASN A 94 9.77 -3.55 -5.13
C ASN A 94 9.51 -2.18 -5.79
N SER A 95 9.27 -2.15 -7.11
CA SER A 95 9.23 -0.94 -7.97
C SER A 95 8.04 0.02 -7.72
N ILE A 96 7.57 0.12 -6.49
CA ILE A 96 6.46 1.00 -6.09
C ILE A 96 6.88 2.47 -6.11
N PHE A 97 8.16 2.76 -5.85
CA PHE A 97 8.69 4.13 -5.88
C PHE A 97 8.50 4.76 -7.27
N GLU A 98 8.90 4.07 -8.33
CA GLU A 98 8.73 4.54 -9.70
C GLU A 98 7.26 4.71 -10.08
N ALA A 99 6.40 3.78 -9.64
CA ALA A 99 4.97 3.85 -9.87
C ALA A 99 4.34 5.08 -9.18
N LEU A 100 4.75 5.41 -7.96
CA LEU A 100 4.32 6.62 -7.25
C LEU A 100 4.83 7.89 -7.93
N VAL A 101 6.10 7.94 -8.34
CA VAL A 101 6.67 9.09 -9.07
C VAL A 101 5.94 9.33 -10.40
N SER A 102 5.50 8.28 -11.09
CA SER A 102 4.77 8.41 -12.35
C SER A 102 3.47 9.22 -12.23
N THR A 103 2.85 9.25 -11.04
CA THR A 103 1.60 9.98 -10.80
C THR A 103 1.75 11.50 -10.95
N PHE A 104 2.98 12.03 -10.93
CA PHE A 104 3.26 13.47 -11.03
C PHE A 104 3.46 13.96 -12.47
N PHE A 105 3.63 13.07 -13.44
CA PHE A 105 4.02 13.40 -14.81
C PHE A 105 2.89 14.05 -15.62
N HIS A 106 1.64 13.70 -15.33
CA HIS A 106 0.47 14.26 -16.01
C HIS A 106 -0.29 15.23 -15.09
N PRO A 107 -0.69 16.42 -15.57
CA PRO A 107 -1.44 17.39 -14.76
C PRO A 107 -2.70 16.80 -14.13
N ASP A 108 -3.50 16.05 -14.89
CA ASP A 108 -4.74 15.44 -14.40
C ASP A 108 -4.45 14.38 -13.33
N ALA A 109 -3.46 13.51 -13.54
CA ALA A 109 -3.07 12.51 -12.56
C ALA A 109 -2.56 13.18 -11.27
N ARG A 110 -1.76 14.24 -11.40
CA ARG A 110 -1.22 15.00 -10.27
C ARG A 110 -2.31 15.72 -9.48
N GLU A 111 -3.33 16.25 -10.15
CA GLU A 111 -4.49 16.87 -9.50
C GLU A 111 -5.25 15.86 -8.64
N HIS A 112 -5.47 14.65 -9.14
CA HIS A 112 -6.26 13.64 -8.44
C HIS A 112 -5.47 12.83 -7.40
N HIS A 113 -4.17 12.63 -7.61
CA HIS A 113 -3.36 11.63 -6.90
C HIS A 113 -2.11 12.20 -6.23
N GLY A 114 -1.66 13.40 -6.63
CA GLY A 114 -0.33 13.90 -6.30
C GLY A 114 -0.11 14.10 -4.81
N TYR A 115 -1.15 14.49 -4.06
CA TYR A 115 -1.04 14.65 -2.60
C TYR A 115 -0.75 13.31 -1.91
N ASP A 116 -1.61 12.30 -2.11
CA ASP A 116 -1.46 10.99 -1.48
C ASP A 116 -0.17 10.30 -1.93
N ALA A 117 0.20 10.44 -3.20
CA ALA A 117 1.47 9.90 -3.72
C ALA A 117 2.69 10.58 -3.08
N ALA A 118 2.63 11.90 -2.83
CA ALA A 118 3.73 12.62 -2.19
C ALA A 118 3.89 12.20 -0.72
N VAL A 119 2.77 12.03 0.00
CA VAL A 119 2.78 11.50 1.36
C VAL A 119 3.36 10.09 1.39
N ALA A 120 2.92 9.20 0.48
CA ALA A 120 3.45 7.85 0.41
C ALA A 120 4.97 7.84 0.14
N LEU A 121 5.44 8.65 -0.82
CA LEU A 121 6.88 8.78 -1.09
C LEU A 121 7.65 9.29 0.12
N ALA A 122 7.14 10.30 0.82
CA ALA A 122 7.77 10.85 2.02
C ALA A 122 7.89 9.81 3.14
N LEU A 123 6.87 8.97 3.33
CA LEU A 123 6.89 7.90 4.34
C LEU A 123 7.83 6.75 3.95
N LEU A 124 7.97 6.45 2.65
CA LEU A 124 8.87 5.41 2.16
C LEU A 124 10.35 5.74 2.35
N VAL A 125 10.72 7.03 2.27
CA VAL A 125 12.13 7.47 2.34
C VAL A 125 12.56 7.96 3.73
N ASN A 126 11.70 7.80 4.75
CA ASN A 126 11.92 8.29 6.11
C ASN A 126 12.77 7.34 6.97
#